data_AF-A0A7C3P9L4-F1
#
_entry.id   AF-A0A7C3P9L4-F1
#
_cell.length_a   1.000
_cell.length_b   1.000
_cell.length_c   1.000
_cell.angle_alpha   90.00
_cell.angle_beta   90.00
_cell.angle_gamma   90.00
#
_symmetry.space_group_name_H-M   'P 1'
#
loop_
_entity.id
_entity.type
_entity.pdbx_description
1 polymer ?
#
loop_
_entity_poly.entity_id
_entity_poly.type
_entity_poly.pdbx_seq_one_letter_code
_entity_poly.pdbx_strand_id
1 'polypeptide(L)'
;MERDALMRCGVAREELLEAVTGRIPPDRRQALLAHLATCAECRQLAGEFEETVGLLRAAPDPQPPEGFWPAFMLRVEAQTGSRPPLGTRLRRLLHTPAGLVPAAATAAAVLVFALSTTLLRPALPPVAPSPAAQVAPYVTDAVRSLLPHLDEALQIWESGLGAVEVEPLLEPPPPAP
;
A
#
# COMPACT_ATOMS: atom_id res chain seq x y z
N MET A 1 -20.13 40.29 -3.07
CA MET A 1 -19.98 39.15 -2.15
C MET A 1 -21.29 38.37 -2.20
N GLU A 2 -21.32 37.06 -2.50
CA GLU A 2 -22.44 36.09 -2.22
C GLU A 2 -22.61 34.94 -3.24
N ARG A 3 -21.55 34.45 -3.91
CA ARG A 3 -21.70 33.24 -4.76
C ARG A 3 -20.64 32.14 -4.59
N ASP A 4 -19.75 32.25 -3.60
CA ASP A 4 -18.68 31.26 -3.36
C ASP A 4 -18.97 30.24 -2.25
N ALA A 5 -20.03 30.42 -1.45
CA ALA A 5 -20.33 29.54 -0.30
C ALA A 5 -21.46 28.50 -0.56
N LEU A 6 -22.00 28.44 -1.78
CA LEU A 6 -23.07 27.49 -2.11
C LEU A 6 -22.44 26.21 -2.67
N MET A 7 -22.32 25.19 -1.83
CA MET A 7 -22.04 23.83 -2.27
C MET A 7 -23.03 23.47 -3.39
N ARG A 8 -22.50 22.93 -4.50
CA ARG A 8 -23.31 22.50 -5.65
C ARG A 8 -23.95 21.15 -5.34
N CYS A 9 -25.14 20.88 -5.91
CA CYS A 9 -25.85 19.62 -5.68
C CYS A 9 -25.00 18.38 -5.99
N GLY A 10 -24.19 18.39 -7.06
CA GLY A 10 -23.31 17.26 -7.38
C GLY A 10 -22.33 16.94 -6.25
N VAL A 11 -21.68 17.97 -5.71
CA VAL A 11 -20.75 17.82 -4.57
C VAL A 11 -21.49 17.40 -3.31
N ALA A 12 -22.69 17.97 -3.06
CA ALA A 12 -23.50 17.58 -1.91
C ALA A 12 -23.89 16.10 -1.94
N ARG A 13 -24.16 15.52 -3.12
CA ARG A 13 -24.49 14.10 -3.27
C ARG A 13 -23.31 13.18 -2.96
N GLU A 14 -22.10 13.58 -3.36
CA GLU A 14 -20.87 12.83 -3.03
C GLU A 14 -20.56 12.90 -1.54
N GLU A 15 -20.62 14.10 -0.94
CA GLU A 15 -20.40 14.30 0.49
C GLU A 15 -21.46 13.62 1.35
N LEU A 16 -22.71 13.49 0.86
CA LEU A 16 -23.76 12.70 1.53
C LEU A 16 -23.38 11.23 1.67
N LEU A 17 -22.83 10.60 0.63
CA LEU A 17 -22.41 9.19 0.70
C LEU A 17 -21.34 9.00 1.77
N GLU A 18 -20.28 9.81 1.71
CA GLU A 18 -19.19 9.80 2.69
C GLU A 18 -19.69 10.09 4.12
N ALA A 19 -20.66 11.00 4.27
CA ALA A 19 -21.24 11.32 5.57
C ALA A 19 -22.03 10.16 6.18
N VAL A 20 -22.70 9.35 5.35
CA VAL A 20 -23.57 8.26 5.82
C VAL A 20 -22.76 6.98 6.07
N THR A 21 -21.73 6.69 5.26
CA THR A 21 -20.91 5.47 5.38
C THR A 21 -19.62 5.66 6.17
N GLY A 22 -19.16 6.89 6.34
CA GLY A 22 -17.84 7.19 6.90
C GLY A 22 -17.82 8.46 7.75
N ARG A 23 -16.70 9.18 7.68
CA ARG A 23 -16.51 10.47 8.37
C ARG A 23 -16.12 11.51 7.35
N ILE A 24 -16.86 12.62 7.33
CA ILE A 24 -16.50 13.82 6.58
C ILE A 24 -15.86 14.87 7.50
N PRO A 25 -14.91 15.69 6.99
CA PRO A 25 -14.35 16.81 7.74
C PRO A 25 -15.41 17.81 8.21
N PRO A 26 -15.19 18.51 9.34
CA PRO A 26 -16.20 19.36 9.98
C PRO A 26 -16.65 20.55 9.12
N ASP A 27 -15.71 21.14 8.38
CA ASP A 27 -15.93 22.21 7.40
C ASP A 27 -16.85 21.76 6.26
N ARG A 28 -16.58 20.58 5.68
CA ARG A 28 -17.43 19.99 4.64
C ARG A 28 -18.81 19.61 5.16
N ARG A 29 -18.88 19.12 6.40
CA ARG A 29 -20.15 18.83 7.07
C ARG A 29 -21.00 20.07 7.25
N GLN A 30 -20.40 21.19 7.65
CA GLN A 30 -21.12 22.45 7.81
C GLN A 30 -21.65 22.95 6.47
N ALA A 31 -20.84 22.89 5.41
CA ALA A 31 -21.27 23.25 4.06
C ALA A 31 -22.41 22.36 3.55
N LEU A 32 -22.33 21.05 3.79
CA LEU A 32 -23.38 20.10 3.44
C LEU A 32 -24.68 20.40 4.18
N LEU A 33 -24.64 20.62 5.49
CA LEU A 33 -25.83 20.97 6.28
C LEU A 33 -26.48 22.29 5.82
N ALA A 34 -25.68 23.30 5.47
CA ALA A 34 -26.17 24.54 4.90
C ALA A 34 -26.86 24.34 3.54
N HIS A 35 -26.30 23.46 2.70
CA HIS A 35 -26.95 23.09 1.43
C HIS A 35 -28.27 22.34 1.66
N LEU A 36 -28.28 21.36 2.55
CA LEU A 36 -29.49 20.61 2.91
C LEU A 36 -30.58 21.51 3.48
N ALA A 37 -30.25 22.61 4.18
CA ALA A 37 -31.25 23.56 4.65
C ALA A 37 -32.03 24.23 3.49
N THR A 38 -31.43 24.35 2.30
CA THR A 38 -31.99 25.11 1.18
C THR A 38 -32.44 24.25 -0.01
N CYS A 39 -31.87 23.06 -0.19
CA CYS A 39 -32.19 22.17 -1.31
C CYS A 39 -33.12 21.01 -0.90
N ALA A 40 -34.36 20.99 -1.39
CA ALA A 40 -35.32 19.93 -1.11
C ALA A 40 -34.93 18.56 -1.71
N GLU A 41 -34.37 18.54 -2.92
CA GLU A 41 -33.95 17.30 -3.58
C GLU A 41 -32.82 16.60 -2.81
N CYS A 42 -31.80 17.35 -2.38
CA CYS A 42 -30.70 16.78 -1.61
C CYS A 42 -31.14 16.31 -0.22
N ARG A 43 -32.16 16.95 0.40
CA ARG A 43 -32.76 16.43 1.64
C ARG A 43 -33.50 15.12 1.44
N GLN A 44 -34.25 15.00 0.35
CA GLN A 44 -34.93 13.75 0.03
C GLN A 44 -33.92 12.62 -0.13
N LEU A 45 -32.87 12.85 -0.93
CA LEU A 45 -31.80 11.87 -1.13
C LEU A 45 -31.09 11.50 0.17
N ALA A 46 -30.84 12.48 1.06
CA ALA A 46 -30.27 12.22 2.37
C ALA A 46 -31.14 11.25 3.18
N GLY A 47 -32.46 11.45 3.18
CA GLY A 47 -33.41 10.54 3.83
C GLY A 47 -33.39 9.13 3.24
N GLU A 48 -33.32 9.00 1.91
CA GLU A 48 -33.22 7.70 1.22
C GLU A 48 -31.93 6.95 1.60
N PHE A 49 -30.80 7.66 1.73
CA PHE A 49 -29.54 7.07 2.20
C PHE A 49 -29.58 6.69 3.67
N GLU A 50 -30.15 7.54 4.53
CA GLU A 50 -30.30 7.23 5.95
C GLU A 50 -31.19 5.99 6.17
N GLU A 51 -32.27 5.86 5.41
CA GLU A 51 -33.14 4.67 5.43
C GLU A 51 -32.37 3.42 5.00
N THR A 52 -31.68 3.50 3.86
CA THR A 52 -30.89 2.37 3.32
C THR A 52 -29.82 1.91 4.32
N VAL A 53 -29.08 2.85 4.91
CA VAL A 53 -28.05 2.52 5.88
C VAL A 53 -28.64 2.06 7.21
N GLY A 54 -29.82 2.54 7.60
CA GLY A 54 -30.60 1.99 8.71
C GLY A 54 -30.89 0.51 8.51
N LEU A 55 -31.36 0.11 7.32
CA LEU A 55 -31.62 -1.30 6.98
C LEU A 55 -30.35 -2.15 7.01
N LEU A 56 -29.23 -1.64 6.46
CA LEU A 56 -27.95 -2.35 6.47
C LEU A 56 -27.38 -2.53 7.88
N ARG A 57 -27.53 -1.53 8.75
CA ARG A 57 -27.08 -1.61 10.17
C ARG A 57 -27.98 -2.52 11.02
N ALA A 58 -29.25 -2.67 10.64
CA ALA A 58 -30.17 -3.60 11.29
C ALA A 58 -29.95 -5.06 10.87
N ALA A 59 -29.21 -5.29 9.78
CA ALA A 59 -28.86 -6.64 9.36
C ALA A 59 -27.98 -7.32 10.42
N PRO A 60 -28.24 -8.59 10.77
CA PRO A 60 -27.38 -9.34 11.69
C PRO A 60 -25.94 -9.40 11.16
N ASP A 61 -24.98 -9.10 12.03
CA ASP A 61 -23.56 -9.23 11.69
C ASP A 61 -23.22 -10.71 11.46
N PRO A 62 -22.78 -11.11 10.25
CA PRO A 62 -22.46 -12.50 9.96
C PRO A 62 -21.27 -12.95 10.80
N GLN A 63 -21.51 -13.83 11.76
CA GLN A 63 -20.44 -14.46 12.52
C GLN A 63 -19.68 -15.44 11.63
N PRO A 64 -18.36 -15.26 11.46
CA PRO A 64 -17.56 -16.21 10.71
C PRO A 64 -17.54 -17.57 11.44
N PRO A 65 -17.48 -18.70 10.70
CA PRO A 65 -17.34 -20.02 11.31
C PRO A 65 -16.10 -20.12 12.20
N GLU A 66 -16.14 -21.02 13.18
CA GLU A 66 -15.00 -21.30 14.04
C GLU A 66 -13.76 -21.67 13.20
N GLY A 67 -12.61 -21.11 13.55
CA GLY A 67 -11.35 -21.34 12.83
C GLY A 67 -11.18 -20.56 11.51
N PHE A 68 -12.17 -19.77 11.08
CA PHE A 68 -12.06 -18.95 9.87
C PHE A 68 -10.85 -18.00 9.91
N TRP A 69 -10.68 -17.23 10.98
CA TRP A 69 -9.60 -16.24 11.09
C TRP A 69 -8.20 -16.88 11.07
N PRO A 70 -7.90 -17.93 11.85
CA PRO A 70 -6.64 -18.66 11.72
C PRO A 70 -6.39 -19.17 10.29
N ALA A 71 -7.39 -19.78 9.64
CA ALA A 71 -7.24 -20.32 8.29
C ALA A 71 -7.07 -19.22 7.23
N PHE A 72 -7.70 -18.06 7.43
CA PHE A 72 -7.53 -16.88 6.59
C PHE A 72 -6.11 -16.32 6.72
N MET A 73 -5.61 -16.13 7.94
CA MET A 73 -4.27 -15.58 8.19
C MET A 73 -3.16 -16.47 7.60
N LEU A 74 -3.27 -17.79 7.74
CA LEU A 74 -2.33 -18.72 7.11
C LEU A 74 -2.26 -18.57 5.58
N ARG A 75 -3.39 -18.31 4.92
CA ARG A 75 -3.43 -18.07 3.47
C ARG A 75 -2.81 -16.74 3.09
N VAL A 76 -3.02 -15.70 3.89
CA VAL A 76 -2.39 -14.39 3.68
C VAL A 76 -0.88 -14.52 3.82
N GLU A 77 -0.40 -15.12 4.91
CA GLU A 77 1.04 -15.35 5.15
C GLU A 77 1.69 -16.20 4.07
N ALA A 78 1.01 -17.22 3.54
CA ALA A 78 1.53 -18.02 2.44
C ALA A 78 1.68 -17.23 1.13
N GLN A 79 0.87 -16.18 0.92
CA GLN A 79 0.92 -15.33 -0.27
C GLN A 79 1.86 -14.14 -0.10
N THR A 80 2.01 -13.61 1.12
CA THR A 80 2.89 -12.47 1.42
C THR A 80 4.28 -12.89 1.89
N GLY A 81 4.45 -14.14 2.33
CA GLY A 81 5.70 -14.69 2.82
C GLY A 81 6.75 -14.83 1.72
N SER A 82 7.74 -13.93 1.73
CA SER A 82 8.97 -14.09 0.96
C SER A 82 9.66 -15.39 1.36
N ARG A 83 9.67 -16.37 0.45
CA ARG A 83 10.42 -17.62 0.64
C ARG A 83 11.90 -17.25 0.88
N PRO A 84 12.54 -17.72 1.98
CA PRO A 84 13.95 -17.46 2.18
C PRO A 84 14.74 -18.04 1.00
N PRO A 85 15.71 -17.31 0.45
CA PRO A 85 16.47 -17.79 -0.69
C PRO A 85 17.19 -19.08 -0.31
N LEU A 86 17.12 -20.08 -1.19
CA LEU A 86 17.72 -21.42 -1.02
C LEU A 86 19.20 -21.36 -0.56
N GLY A 87 19.92 -20.29 -0.91
CA GLY A 87 21.32 -20.08 -0.52
C GLY A 87 21.58 -19.96 0.99
N THR A 88 20.60 -19.53 1.79
CA THR A 88 20.76 -19.42 3.25
C THR A 88 20.84 -20.78 3.95
N ARG A 89 20.14 -21.79 3.41
CA ARG A 89 20.19 -23.17 3.90
C ARG A 89 21.52 -23.85 3.54
N LEU A 90 22.02 -23.60 2.32
CA LEU A 90 23.27 -24.19 1.84
C LEU A 90 24.50 -23.64 2.59
N ARG A 91 24.51 -22.33 2.86
CA ARG A 91 25.58 -21.66 3.62
C ARG A 91 25.70 -22.18 5.06
N ARG A 92 24.60 -22.59 5.68
CA ARG A 92 24.60 -23.20 7.02
C ARG A 92 25.20 -24.61 7.04
N LEU A 93 25.06 -25.34 5.93
CA LEU A 93 25.62 -26.69 5.78
C LEU A 93 27.13 -26.67 5.49
N LEU A 94 27.63 -25.60 4.86
CA LEU A 94 29.04 -25.43 4.49
C LEU A 94 29.92 -24.89 5.63
N HIS A 95 29.33 -24.42 6.73
CA HIS A 95 30.08 -24.06 7.94
C HIS A 95 30.28 -25.29 8.84
N THR A 96 31.17 -26.19 8.44
CA THR A 96 31.72 -27.24 9.33
C THR A 96 32.94 -26.71 10.08
N PRO A 97 33.18 -27.11 11.35
CA PRO A 97 34.23 -26.51 12.19
C PRO A 97 35.63 -26.82 11.67
N ALA A 98 36.45 -25.78 11.63
CA ALA A 98 37.79 -25.72 11.04
C ALA A 98 38.81 -26.52 11.86
N GLY A 99 39.11 -27.76 11.45
CA GLY A 99 40.11 -28.60 12.12
C GLY A 99 41.23 -29.18 11.25
N LEU A 100 41.11 -29.23 9.92
CA LEU A 100 41.98 -30.12 9.12
C LEU A 100 42.36 -29.60 7.71
N VAL A 101 42.88 -28.37 7.53
CA VAL A 101 43.28 -27.94 6.15
C VAL A 101 44.51 -27.01 5.98
N PRO A 102 45.64 -27.06 6.74
CA PRO A 102 46.72 -26.12 6.44
C PRO A 102 47.71 -26.57 5.36
N ALA A 103 47.41 -27.59 4.53
CA ALA A 103 48.33 -28.02 3.45
C ALA A 103 47.72 -28.15 2.04
N ALA A 104 46.40 -28.38 1.91
CA ALA A 104 45.72 -28.39 0.60
C ALA A 104 45.19 -27.00 0.17
N ALA A 105 45.18 -26.04 1.09
CA ALA A 105 44.50 -24.75 0.92
C ALA A 105 45.19 -23.82 -0.09
N THR A 106 46.50 -23.93 -0.32
CA THR A 106 47.22 -23.00 -1.20
C THR A 106 47.05 -23.35 -2.68
N ALA A 107 47.16 -24.63 -3.05
CA ALA A 107 46.91 -25.08 -4.41
C ALA A 107 45.44 -24.92 -4.80
N ALA A 108 44.53 -25.22 -3.87
CA ALA A 108 43.11 -24.97 -4.05
C ALA A 108 42.80 -23.46 -4.11
N ALA A 109 43.46 -22.60 -3.31
CA ALA A 109 43.24 -21.15 -3.37
C ALA A 109 43.70 -20.54 -4.69
N VAL A 110 44.80 -21.00 -5.28
CA VAL A 110 45.26 -20.51 -6.60
C VAL A 110 44.31 -20.96 -7.71
N LEU A 111 43.87 -22.22 -7.68
CA LEU A 111 42.86 -22.73 -8.61
C LEU A 111 41.52 -22.02 -8.42
N VAL A 112 41.05 -21.83 -7.18
CA VAL A 112 39.83 -21.09 -6.86
C VAL A 112 39.97 -19.62 -7.23
N PHE A 113 41.13 -18.98 -7.08
CA PHE A 113 41.33 -17.58 -7.48
C PHE A 113 41.33 -17.43 -9.00
N ALA A 114 42.02 -18.31 -9.72
CA ALA A 114 42.04 -18.34 -11.18
C ALA A 114 40.66 -18.70 -11.77
N LEU A 115 39.96 -19.67 -11.17
CA LEU A 115 38.60 -20.05 -11.54
C LEU A 115 37.58 -18.99 -11.11
N SER A 116 37.82 -18.27 -10.00
CA SER A 116 36.98 -17.17 -9.55
C SER A 116 37.13 -15.96 -10.45
N THR A 117 38.31 -15.65 -10.95
CA THR A 117 38.46 -14.49 -11.85
C THR A 117 37.88 -14.77 -13.24
N THR A 118 37.77 -16.03 -13.65
CA THR A 118 37.11 -16.44 -14.91
C THR A 118 35.60 -16.72 -14.75
N LEU A 119 35.13 -17.25 -13.62
CA LEU A 119 33.70 -17.50 -13.33
C LEU A 119 32.99 -16.34 -12.60
N LEU A 120 33.70 -15.55 -11.79
CA LEU A 120 33.30 -14.24 -11.23
C LEU A 120 33.87 -13.10 -12.09
N ARG A 121 33.90 -13.26 -13.42
CA ARG A 121 33.33 -12.14 -14.19
C ARG A 121 31.98 -11.90 -13.55
N PRO A 122 31.68 -10.73 -12.97
CA PRO A 122 30.35 -10.51 -12.43
C PRO A 122 29.41 -10.72 -13.62
N ALA A 123 28.76 -11.89 -13.65
CA ALA A 123 27.51 -12.04 -14.36
C ALA A 123 26.72 -10.87 -13.81
N LEU A 124 26.49 -9.87 -14.66
CA LEU A 124 25.81 -8.63 -14.33
C LEU A 124 24.74 -9.02 -13.30
N PRO A 125 24.82 -8.52 -12.04
CA PRO A 125 23.89 -8.97 -11.01
C PRO A 125 22.52 -8.90 -11.66
N PRO A 126 21.73 -10.01 -11.65
CA PRO A 126 20.43 -10.01 -12.32
C PRO A 126 19.75 -8.77 -11.81
N VAL A 127 19.53 -7.79 -12.70
CA VAL A 127 19.05 -6.47 -12.34
C VAL A 127 17.84 -6.77 -11.48
N ALA A 128 17.96 -6.52 -10.17
CA ALA A 128 16.84 -6.73 -9.27
C ALA A 128 15.72 -5.95 -9.94
N PRO A 129 14.58 -6.61 -10.26
CA PRO A 129 13.56 -5.95 -11.05
C PRO A 129 13.27 -4.65 -10.33
N SER A 130 13.52 -3.54 -11.03
CA SER A 130 13.36 -2.22 -10.42
C SER A 130 11.96 -2.17 -9.81
N PRO A 131 11.74 -1.36 -8.77
CA PRO A 131 10.39 -1.20 -8.22
C PRO A 131 9.35 -0.98 -9.33
N ALA A 132 9.72 -0.23 -10.38
CA ALA A 132 8.94 -0.07 -11.60
C ALA A 132 8.67 -1.38 -12.38
N ALA A 133 9.67 -2.25 -12.55
CA ALA A 133 9.51 -3.53 -13.23
C ALA A 133 8.62 -4.53 -12.45
N GLN A 134 8.58 -4.44 -11.13
CA GLN A 134 7.69 -5.28 -10.30
C GLN A 134 6.23 -4.85 -10.41
N VAL A 135 5.98 -3.55 -10.58
CA VAL A 135 4.62 -2.99 -10.68
C VAL A 135 4.13 -2.95 -12.13
N ALA A 136 5.03 -3.04 -13.12
CA ALA A 136 4.72 -3.04 -14.56
C ALA A 136 3.56 -3.96 -14.99
N PRO A 137 3.39 -5.19 -14.45
CA PRO A 137 2.27 -6.06 -14.82
C PRO A 137 0.90 -5.54 -14.35
N TYR A 138 0.89 -4.67 -13.35
CA TYR A 138 -0.31 -4.09 -12.74
C TYR A 138 -0.64 -2.70 -13.28
N VAL A 139 0.27 -2.08 -14.03
CA VAL A 139 0.03 -0.82 -14.73
C VAL A 139 -0.66 -1.12 -16.06
N THR A 140 -2.00 -1.06 -16.06
CA THR A 140 -2.81 -1.21 -17.27
C THR A 140 -2.68 0.02 -18.17
N ASP A 141 -3.08 -0.10 -19.44
CA ASP A 141 -3.14 1.03 -20.37
C ASP A 141 -4.04 2.17 -19.86
N ALA A 142 -5.07 1.83 -19.08
CA ALA A 142 -5.93 2.81 -18.42
C ALA A 142 -5.19 3.61 -17.33
N VAL A 143 -4.32 2.96 -16.53
CA VAL A 143 -3.49 3.68 -15.55
C VAL A 143 -2.44 4.54 -16.27
N ARG A 144 -1.88 4.03 -17.36
CA ARG A 144 -0.87 4.74 -18.16
C ARG A 144 -1.42 6.00 -18.83
N SER A 145 -2.66 5.98 -19.30
CA SER A 145 -3.30 7.16 -19.90
C SER A 145 -3.63 8.25 -18.87
N LEU A 146 -3.80 7.86 -17.60
CA LEU A 146 -4.08 8.78 -16.50
C LEU A 146 -2.80 9.40 -15.89
N LEU A 147 -1.65 8.73 -15.99
CA LEU A 147 -0.36 9.21 -15.45
C LEU A 147 0.00 10.68 -15.78
N PRO A 148 -0.09 11.18 -17.03
CA PRO A 148 0.22 12.58 -17.31
C PRO A 148 -0.72 13.58 -16.61
N HIS A 149 -1.94 13.17 -16.28
CA HIS A 149 -2.89 13.99 -15.52
C HIS A 149 -2.67 13.88 -14.00
N LEU A 150 -2.00 12.81 -13.54
CA LEU A 150 -1.65 12.65 -12.13
C LEU A 150 -0.52 13.62 -11.72
N ASP A 151 0.41 13.93 -12.61
CA ASP A 151 1.47 14.92 -12.34
C ASP A 151 0.88 16.31 -12.12
N GLU A 152 -0.08 16.70 -12.96
CA GLU A 152 -0.84 17.95 -12.81
C GLU A 152 -1.68 17.94 -11.52
N ALA A 153 -2.37 16.83 -11.22
CA ALA A 153 -3.13 16.68 -9.98
C ALA A 153 -2.24 16.71 -8.72
N LEU A 154 -1.03 16.13 -8.77
CA LEU A 154 -0.06 16.13 -7.68
C LEU A 154 0.53 17.52 -7.46
N GLN A 155 0.86 18.26 -8.51
CA GLN A 155 1.30 19.66 -8.38
C GLN A 155 0.22 20.55 -7.77
N ILE A 156 -1.05 20.37 -8.16
CA ILE A 156 -2.19 21.08 -7.56
C ILE A 156 -2.32 20.71 -6.08
N TRP A 157 -2.11 19.44 -5.74
CA TRP A 157 -2.19 18.96 -4.37
C TRP A 157 -1.03 19.47 -3.49
N GLU A 158 0.21 19.41 -3.97
CA GLU A 158 1.40 19.93 -3.28
C GLU A 158 1.33 21.44 -3.07
N SER A 159 0.87 22.18 -4.07
CA SER A 159 0.69 23.64 -3.97
C SER A 159 -0.45 24.06 -3.02
N GLY A 160 -1.38 23.16 -2.70
CA GLY A 160 -2.51 23.40 -1.79
C GLY A 160 -2.34 22.86 -0.37
N LEU A 161 -1.61 21.76 -0.17
CA LEU A 161 -1.53 21.03 1.12
C LEU A 161 -0.11 20.77 1.63
N GLY A 162 0.94 21.01 0.83
CA GLY A 162 2.35 20.79 1.23
C GLY A 162 2.90 21.73 2.32
N ALA A 163 2.12 22.72 2.75
CA ALA A 163 2.49 23.61 3.86
C ALA A 163 2.21 23.02 5.25
N VAL A 164 1.56 21.85 5.34
CA VAL A 164 1.42 21.13 6.61
C VAL A 164 2.58 20.16 6.70
N GLU A 165 3.57 20.50 7.54
CA GLU A 165 4.70 19.64 7.88
C GLU A 165 4.18 18.22 8.17
N VAL A 166 4.58 17.26 7.32
CA VAL A 166 4.28 15.85 7.51
C VAL A 166 5.14 15.37 8.67
N GLU A 167 4.59 15.43 9.88
CA GLU A 167 5.16 14.77 11.05
C GLU A 167 5.21 13.25 10.76
N PRO A 168 6.39 12.60 10.80
CA PRO A 168 6.52 11.22 10.42
C PRO A 168 5.76 10.32 11.39
N LEU A 169 4.62 9.79 10.93
CA LEU A 169 3.69 8.98 11.72
C LEU A 169 4.23 7.58 12.10
N LEU A 170 5.51 7.32 11.82
CA LEU A 170 6.21 6.06 12.11
C LEU A 170 7.62 6.38 12.60
N GLU A 171 7.84 6.28 13.91
CA GLU A 171 9.18 6.16 14.46
C GLU A 171 9.86 4.91 13.88
N PRO A 172 11.15 4.99 13.47
CA PRO A 172 11.86 3.83 12.98
C PRO A 172 11.98 2.77 14.08
N PRO A 173 11.84 1.47 13.76
CA PRO A 173 11.97 0.41 14.75
C PRO A 173 13.36 0.45 15.40
N PRO A 174 13.47 0.15 16.71
CA PRO A 174 14.75 0.16 17.39
C PRO A 174 15.72 -0.84 16.74
N PRO A 175 17.04 -0.54 16.75
CA PRO A 175 18.02 -1.46 16.19
C PRO A 175 17.97 -2.80 16.94
N ALA A 176 17.95 -3.89 16.18
CA ALA A 176 17.98 -5.25 16.72
C ALA A 176 19.29 -5.51 17.51
N PRO A 177 19.25 -6.36 18.55
CA PRO A 177 20.40 -6.64 19.42
C PRO A 177 21.56 -7.35 18.71
#